data_AF-A0A815Z3V9-F1
#
_entry.id   AF-A0A815Z3V9-F1
#
_cell.length_a   1.000
_cell.length_b   1.000
_cell.length_c   1.000
_cell.angle_alpha   90.00
_cell.angle_beta   90.00
_cell.angle_gamma   90.00
#
_symmetry.space_group_name_H-M   'P 1'
#
loop_
_entity.id
_entity.type
_entity.pdbx_description
1 polymer ?
#
loop_
_entity_poly.entity_id
_entity_poly.type
_entity_poly.pdbx_seq_one_letter_code
_entity_poly.pdbx_strand_id
1 'polypeptide(L)'
;MLLLNLRVHFFPGCEIELLPTSDFSKDMKFRENDGIRQYRTDGFYNYLSQKRHKRNPRQELLRVAVTMDDIYPNESWNFIYGQARGIDGVGVYSFARLDPLFPASTQTLLLSPLTDDH
;
A
#
# COMPACT_ATOMS: atom_id res chain seq x y z
N MET A 1 0.74 -10.76 12.53
CA MET A 1 0.55 -12.18 12.16
C MET A 1 0.32 -12.43 10.66
N LEU A 2 -0.46 -11.60 9.94
CA LEU A 2 -0.84 -11.87 8.54
C LEU A 2 0.35 -12.12 7.59
N LEU A 3 1.36 -11.25 7.61
CA LEU A 3 2.53 -11.36 6.73
C LEU A 3 3.41 -12.58 7.05
N LEU A 4 3.51 -12.98 8.32
CA LEU A 4 4.27 -14.16 8.76
C LEU A 4 3.67 -15.47 8.23
N ASN A 5 2.33 -15.56 8.12
CA ASN A 5 1.65 -16.75 7.61
C ASN A 5 1.75 -16.91 6.08
N LEU A 6 1.84 -15.79 5.34
CA LEU A 6 2.01 -15.81 3.88
C LEU A 6 3.34 -16.46 3.46
N ARG A 7 4.41 -16.24 4.25
CA ARG A 7 5.73 -16.84 4.03
C ARG A 7 5.66 -18.35 3.87
N VAL A 8 5.01 -19.02 4.84
CA VAL A 8 5.05 -20.48 4.98
C VAL A 8 4.37 -21.18 3.81
N HIS A 9 3.33 -20.58 3.23
CA HIS A 9 2.51 -21.22 2.22
C HIS A 9 2.86 -20.82 0.78
N PHE A 10 3.23 -19.56 0.56
CA PHE A 10 3.41 -19.02 -0.81
C PHE A 10 4.88 -18.80 -1.20
N PHE A 11 5.76 -18.58 -0.22
CA PHE A 11 7.19 -18.31 -0.47
C PHE A 11 8.08 -19.16 0.45
N PRO A 12 8.02 -20.50 0.34
CA PRO A 12 8.82 -21.38 1.17
C PRO A 12 10.32 -21.08 0.99
N GLY A 13 11.06 -21.06 2.09
CA GLY A 13 12.49 -20.75 2.10
C GLY A 13 12.85 -19.27 1.97
N CYS A 14 11.90 -18.38 1.67
CA CYS A 14 12.14 -16.94 1.69
C CYS A 14 12.00 -16.39 3.12
N GLU A 15 12.86 -15.46 3.51
CA GLU A 15 12.72 -14.70 4.75
C GLU A 15 11.93 -13.41 4.50
N ILE A 16 11.17 -12.97 5.51
CA ILE A 16 10.46 -11.69 5.46
C ILE A 16 11.19 -10.72 6.38
N GLU A 17 11.67 -9.62 5.79
CA GLU A 17 12.21 -8.47 6.52
C GLU A 17 11.16 -7.35 6.50
N LEU A 18 10.75 -6.89 7.69
CA LEU A 18 9.93 -5.68 7.81
C LEU A 18 10.84 -4.47 7.82
N LEU A 19 10.72 -3.63 6.79
CA LEU A 19 11.45 -2.38 6.70
C LEU A 19 10.74 -1.27 7.50
N PRO A 20 11.47 -0.26 8.00
CA PRO A 20 10.86 0.90 8.64
C PRO A 20 9.82 1.58 7.74
N THR A 21 8.74 2.06 8.35
CA THR A 21 7.74 2.87 7.67
C THR A 21 8.39 4.09 7.03
N SER A 22 8.02 4.36 5.78
CA SER A 22 8.55 5.48 5.01
C SER A 22 7.39 6.31 4.50
N ASP A 23 7.51 7.63 4.61
CA ASP A 23 6.60 8.56 3.94
C ASP A 23 6.99 8.66 2.47
N PHE A 24 6.13 8.13 1.60
CA PHE A 24 6.29 8.18 0.15
C PHE A 24 5.43 9.29 -0.49
N SER A 25 4.61 10.01 0.28
CA SER A 25 3.62 10.95 -0.26
C SER A 25 4.23 12.14 -1.01
N LYS A 26 5.45 12.57 -0.63
CA LYS A 26 6.10 13.78 -1.17
C LYS A 26 6.44 13.71 -2.65
N ASP A 27 6.78 12.53 -3.15
CA ASP A 27 7.31 12.33 -4.51
C ASP A 27 6.31 11.60 -5.42
N MET A 28 5.07 11.44 -4.98
CA MET A 28 4.07 10.61 -5.64
C MET A 28 2.98 11.43 -6.31
N LYS A 29 2.70 11.07 -7.56
CA LYS A 29 1.52 11.58 -8.25
C LYS A 29 0.27 11.02 -7.59
N PHE A 30 -0.72 11.88 -7.44
CA PHE A 30 -2.02 11.53 -6.94
C PHE A 30 -3.09 12.22 -7.77
N ARG A 31 -4.32 11.72 -7.63
CA ARG A 31 -5.52 12.38 -8.11
C ARG A 31 -6.58 12.37 -7.02
N GLU A 32 -7.61 13.17 -7.21
CA GLU A 32 -8.85 13.07 -6.48
C GLU A 32 -9.89 12.42 -7.38
N ASN A 33 -10.54 11.37 -6.90
CA ASN A 33 -11.59 10.66 -7.62
C ASN A 33 -12.75 10.41 -6.65
N ASP A 34 -13.92 10.97 -6.92
CA ASP A 34 -15.09 10.90 -6.04
C ASP A 34 -14.80 11.32 -4.58
N GLY A 35 -14.01 12.39 -4.40
CA GLY A 35 -13.62 12.90 -3.07
C GLY A 35 -12.57 12.03 -2.35
N ILE A 36 -12.04 11.01 -3.01
CA ILE A 36 -11.00 10.12 -2.48
C ILE A 36 -9.67 10.49 -3.11
N ARG A 37 -8.66 10.76 -2.27
CA ARG A 37 -7.28 10.90 -2.73
C ARG A 37 -6.70 9.52 -3.07
N GLN A 38 -6.18 9.37 -4.29
CA GLN A 38 -5.60 8.13 -4.78
C GLN A 38 -4.18 8.36 -5.30
N TYR A 39 -3.23 7.51 -4.94
CA TYR A 39 -1.86 7.58 -5.43
C TYR A 39 -1.60 6.68 -6.65
N ARG A 40 -0.79 7.15 -7.58
CA ARG A 40 -0.43 6.39 -8.78
C ARG A 40 0.61 5.32 -8.47
N THR A 41 0.46 4.12 -9.03
CA THR A 41 1.33 2.98 -8.68
C THR A 41 2.80 3.15 -9.05
N ASP A 42 3.10 3.95 -10.07
CA ASP A 42 4.47 4.19 -10.56
C ASP A 42 5.38 4.86 -9.53
N GLY A 43 4.82 5.71 -8.67
CA GLY A 43 5.54 6.34 -7.56
C GLY A 43 6.11 5.30 -6.59
N PHE A 44 5.33 4.26 -6.26
CA PHE A 44 5.79 3.15 -5.43
C PHE A 44 6.92 2.39 -6.13
N TYR A 45 6.78 2.07 -7.41
CA TYR A 45 7.81 1.32 -8.11
C TYR A 45 9.14 2.07 -8.16
N ASN A 46 9.11 3.38 -8.44
CA ASN A 46 10.32 4.20 -8.47
C ASN A 46 11.01 4.22 -7.10
N TYR A 47 10.24 4.41 -6.04
CA TYR A 47 10.76 4.39 -4.66
C TYR A 47 11.38 3.02 -4.31
N LEU A 48 10.64 1.93 -4.53
CA LEU A 48 11.07 0.59 -4.13
C LEU A 48 12.26 0.12 -4.96
N SER A 49 12.26 0.34 -6.27
CA SER A 49 13.37 -0.02 -7.16
C SER A 49 14.65 0.72 -6.77
N GLN A 50 14.58 2.05 -6.55
CA GLN A 50 15.75 2.82 -6.11
C GLN A 50 16.34 2.30 -4.79
N LYS A 51 15.49 1.98 -3.81
CA LYS A 51 15.93 1.43 -2.54
C LYS A 51 16.45 0.00 -2.68
N ARG A 52 15.92 -0.79 -3.62
CA ARG A 52 16.35 -2.18 -3.86
C ARG A 52 17.72 -2.20 -4.53
N HIS A 53 17.98 -1.32 -5.50
CA HIS A 53 19.29 -1.18 -6.13
C HIS A 53 20.40 -0.77 -5.16
N LYS A 54 20.08 -0.03 -4.09
CA LYS A 54 21.03 0.28 -3.01
C LYS A 54 21.40 -0.94 -2.15
N ARG A 55 20.57 -1.99 -2.18
CA ARG A 55 20.87 -3.29 -1.57
C ARG A 55 21.36 -4.25 -2.65
N ASN A 56 21.85 -5.41 -2.27
CA ASN A 56 22.22 -6.45 -3.24
C ASN A 56 20.93 -7.10 -3.81
N PRO A 57 20.57 -6.89 -5.09
CA PRO A 57 19.33 -7.41 -5.64
C PRO A 57 19.28 -8.95 -5.67
N ARG A 58 20.44 -9.61 -5.63
CA ARG A 58 20.53 -11.08 -5.54
C ARG A 58 20.11 -11.62 -4.18
N GLN A 59 20.00 -10.76 -3.16
CA GLN A 59 19.56 -11.13 -1.81
C GLN A 59 18.09 -10.77 -1.53
N GLU A 60 17.41 -10.11 -2.47
CA GLU A 60 16.02 -9.68 -2.30
C GLU A 60 15.17 -10.11 -3.49
N LEU A 61 14.37 -11.16 -3.31
CA LEU A 61 13.49 -11.68 -4.36
C LEU A 61 12.41 -10.67 -4.77
N LEU A 62 11.75 -10.07 -3.77
CA LEU A 62 10.61 -9.17 -3.95
C LEU A 62 10.63 -8.10 -2.87
N ARG A 63 10.29 -6.87 -3.25
CA ARG A 63 9.97 -5.77 -2.33
C ARG A 63 8.53 -5.32 -2.52
N VAL A 64 7.75 -5.33 -1.44
CA VAL A 64 6.33 -4.93 -1.50
C VAL A 64 6.10 -3.72 -0.60
N ALA A 65 5.54 -2.64 -1.14
CA ALA A 65 4.94 -1.58 -0.34
C ALA A 65 3.54 -2.01 0.11
N VAL A 66 3.24 -1.78 1.38
CA VAL A 66 1.89 -1.94 1.94
C VAL A 66 1.42 -0.56 2.39
N THR A 67 0.22 -0.15 1.96
CA THR A 67 -0.33 1.18 2.28
C THR A 67 -1.80 1.13 2.68
N MET A 68 -2.24 2.14 3.44
CA MET A 68 -3.64 2.44 3.71
C MET A 68 -4.22 3.49 2.75
N ASP A 69 -3.41 4.05 1.85
CA ASP A 69 -3.88 4.98 0.82
C ASP A 69 -4.50 4.24 -0.37
N ASP A 70 -5.54 4.81 -0.97
CA ASP A 70 -6.15 4.26 -2.20
C ASP A 70 -5.19 4.43 -3.38
N ILE A 71 -5.18 3.47 -4.31
CA ILE A 71 -4.19 3.44 -5.41
C ILE A 71 -4.82 3.18 -6.77
N TYR A 72 -4.18 3.68 -7.83
CA TYR A 72 -4.62 3.49 -9.21
C TYR A 72 -3.44 3.31 -10.19
N PRO A 73 -3.57 2.46 -11.22
CA PRO A 73 -2.44 2.15 -12.11
C PRO A 73 -2.24 3.18 -13.23
N ASN A 74 -3.32 3.75 -13.74
CA ASN A 74 -3.33 4.75 -14.81
C ASN A 74 -4.70 5.44 -14.87
N GLU A 75 -4.79 6.53 -15.63
CA GLU A 75 -5.96 7.42 -15.60
C GLU A 75 -7.28 6.77 -16.04
N SER A 76 -7.27 5.71 -16.85
CA SER A 76 -8.51 5.06 -17.31
C SER A 76 -9.09 4.05 -16.31
N TRP A 77 -8.40 3.78 -15.20
CA TRP A 77 -8.85 2.87 -14.15
C TRP A 77 -9.44 3.66 -12.98
N ASN A 78 -10.41 3.09 -12.25
CA ASN A 78 -10.97 3.71 -11.04
C ASN A 78 -10.05 3.54 -9.82
N PHE A 79 -9.64 2.31 -9.53
CA PHE A 79 -8.71 1.97 -8.44
C PHE A 79 -8.25 0.51 -8.61
N ILE A 80 -7.26 0.09 -7.83
CA ILE A 80 -6.87 -1.31 -7.67
C ILE A 80 -6.50 -1.61 -6.22
N TYR A 81 -6.53 -2.88 -5.81
CA TYR A 81 -5.99 -3.31 -4.51
C TYR A 81 -4.48 -3.47 -4.53
N GLY A 82 -3.88 -3.69 -5.69
CA GLY A 82 -2.44 -3.88 -5.79
C GLY A 82 -2.00 -4.17 -7.20
N GLN A 83 -0.70 -4.01 -7.43
CA GLN A 83 -0.06 -4.31 -8.69
C GLN A 83 1.42 -4.59 -8.45
N ALA A 84 1.99 -5.46 -9.27
CA ALA A 84 3.40 -5.80 -9.25
C ALA A 84 4.06 -5.52 -10.59
N ARG A 85 5.35 -5.15 -10.54
CA ARG A 85 6.24 -5.03 -11.68
C ARG A 85 7.31 -6.11 -11.59
N GLY A 86 7.02 -7.26 -12.21
CA GLY A 86 7.81 -8.48 -12.07
C GLY A 86 9.28 -8.33 -12.48
N ILE A 87 9.57 -7.54 -13.52
CA ILE A 87 10.95 -7.34 -14.01
C ILE A 87 11.88 -6.72 -12.96
N ASP A 88 11.33 -5.92 -12.04
CA ASP A 88 12.10 -5.25 -10.99
C ASP A 88 11.98 -5.91 -9.62
N GLY A 89 11.10 -6.92 -9.51
CA GLY A 89 10.78 -7.56 -8.24
C GLY A 89 10.19 -6.57 -7.24
N VAL A 90 9.30 -5.67 -7.69
CA VAL A 90 8.62 -4.70 -6.80
C VAL A 90 7.11 -4.79 -6.95
N GLY A 91 6.37 -4.46 -5.88
CA GLY A 91 4.92 -4.37 -5.92
C GLY A 91 4.36 -3.45 -4.85
N VAL A 92 3.09 -3.12 -4.98
CA VAL A 92 2.33 -2.39 -3.97
C VAL A 92 0.99 -3.07 -3.73
N TYR A 93 0.56 -3.12 -2.48
CA TYR A 93 -0.77 -3.55 -2.08
C TYR A 93 -1.38 -2.52 -1.13
N SER A 94 -2.62 -2.12 -1.41
CA SER A 94 -3.40 -1.17 -0.63
C SER A 94 -4.50 -1.89 0.15
N PHE A 95 -4.58 -1.60 1.44
CA PHE A 95 -5.67 -2.01 2.32
C PHE A 95 -6.75 -0.93 2.46
N ALA A 96 -6.65 0.21 1.77
CA ALA A 96 -7.55 1.36 1.93
C ALA A 96 -9.03 0.96 1.89
N ARG A 97 -9.41 0.20 0.86
CA ARG A 97 -10.80 -0.21 0.61
C ARG A 97 -11.21 -1.48 1.36
N LEU A 98 -10.32 -2.05 2.16
CA LEU A 98 -10.63 -3.15 3.07
C LEU A 98 -10.94 -2.63 4.48
N ASP A 99 -10.69 -1.34 4.74
CA ASP A 99 -11.13 -0.68 5.97
C ASP A 99 -12.66 -0.51 5.94
N PRO A 100 -13.39 -1.03 6.95
CA PRO A 100 -14.85 -0.83 7.06
C PRO A 100 -15.28 0.63 7.09
N LEU A 101 -14.38 1.55 7.42
CA LEU A 101 -14.63 2.98 7.46
C LEU A 101 -14.39 3.67 6.10
N PHE A 102 -14.06 2.94 5.03
CA PHE A 102 -13.76 3.53 3.72
C PHE A 102 -15.01 3.70 2.82
N PRO A 103 -15.11 4.82 2.06
CA PRO A 103 -14.33 6.03 2.21
C PRO A 103 -14.77 6.73 3.49
N ALA A 104 -13.82 7.18 4.32
CA ALA A 104 -14.16 7.89 5.54
C ALA A 104 -14.78 9.23 5.13
N SER A 105 -16.11 9.26 4.99
CA SER A 105 -16.83 10.52 4.95
C SER A 105 -16.50 11.21 6.26
N THR A 106 -15.99 12.44 6.18
CA THR A 106 -15.62 13.27 7.35
C THR A 106 -16.76 13.38 8.38
N GLN A 107 -17.99 13.01 8.01
CA GLN A 107 -19.16 12.94 8.89
C GLN A 107 -19.24 11.72 9.82
N THR A 108 -18.58 10.59 9.51
CA THR A 108 -18.72 9.37 10.34
C THR A 108 -17.93 9.43 11.64
N LEU A 109 -16.77 10.12 11.65
CA LEU A 109 -15.95 10.29 12.87
C LEU A 109 -16.47 11.38 13.82
N LEU A 110 -17.45 12.19 13.40
CA LEU A 110 -18.08 13.20 14.25
C LEU A 110 -19.37 12.72 14.93
N LEU A 111 -19.87 11.53 14.59
CA LEU A 111 -21.15 11.01 15.06
C LEU A 111 -21.03 9.55 15.54
N SER A 112 -20.22 9.30 16.56
CA SER A 112 -20.49 8.33 17.65
C SER A 112 -19.27 8.13 18.56
N PRO A 113 -19.44 7.89 19.88
CA PRO A 113 -20.26 8.66 20.83
C PRO A 113 -19.48 8.95 22.14
N LEU A 114 -19.83 10.02 22.87
CA LEU A 114 -19.64 10.01 24.33
C LEU A 114 -20.97 9.57 24.95
N THR A 115 -21.03 8.31 25.38
CA THR A 115 -21.86 7.86 26.51
C THR A 115 -21.49 8.75 27.72
N ASP A 116 -22.39 9.32 28.52
CA ASP A 116 -23.45 8.74 29.36
C ASP A 116 -24.49 9.81 29.72
N ASP A 117 -25.75 9.42 29.91
CA ASP A 117 -26.58 9.81 31.06
C ASP A 117 -28.00 9.23 30.91
N HIS A 118 -28.25 8.10 31.59
CA HIS A 118 -29.39 7.81 32.50
C HIS A 118 -29.60 6.30 32.72
#